data_AF-A0A1R2BZC8-F1
#
_entry.id   AF-A0A1R2BZC8-F1
#
_cell.length_a   1.000
_cell.length_b   1.000
_cell.length_c   1.000
_cell.angle_alpha   90.00
_cell.angle_beta   90.00
_cell.angle_gamma   90.00
#
_symmetry.space_group_name_H-M   'P 1'
#
loop_
_entity.id
_entity.type
_entity.pdbx_description
1 polymer ?
#
loop_
_entity_poly.entity_id
_entity_poly.type
_entity_poly.pdbx_seq_one_letter_code
_entity_poly.pdbx_strand_id
1 'polypeptide(L)'
;MGCSGSIVSTKLDRLPQPREEIIIKNLETNLPFSNKSLSDLMNSFKLNSFNDVLTYTEFTKSLEQLSWVSYIQNKNNSLGKVISLITRNNKIPVITLCFLSILLGKATLENKAEILFTLIDRETKGTIKAQVFKYVLNALIMISIEILPQIAYDNQCLTFTEIQDYTLWLKRKKNGLIKKILTKVLDGKNEIAQNRFVKRIKTIEKYQHFLSATGIRMLLFAEEIPRDIGGMSKVVVMRKRNNEEMFSPRSSELEIGLQTEFMIENNDRRVDDIMEISTDYAWDRVRNPDQEN
;
A
#
# COMPACT_ATOMS: atom_id res chain seq x y z
N MET A 1 -40.61 35.81 1.64
CA MET A 1 -39.17 36.15 1.64
C MET A 1 -38.41 34.92 2.09
N GLY A 2 -37.67 34.28 1.19
CA GLY A 2 -37.01 32.99 1.43
C GLY A 2 -35.62 33.17 2.02
N CYS A 3 -35.33 32.47 3.10
CA CYS A 3 -33.98 32.36 3.64
C CYS A 3 -33.32 31.12 3.04
N SER A 4 -32.37 31.37 2.14
CA SER A 4 -31.48 30.37 1.54
C SER A 4 -30.72 29.61 2.63
N GLY A 5 -30.95 28.29 2.70
CA GLY A 5 -30.10 27.38 3.46
C GLY A 5 -28.73 27.31 2.81
N SER A 6 -27.71 27.84 3.50
CA SER A 6 -26.33 27.66 3.08
C SER A 6 -25.89 26.25 3.51
N ILE A 7 -25.89 25.32 2.56
CA ILE A 7 -25.30 24.00 2.73
C ILE A 7 -23.79 24.21 2.85
N VAL A 8 -23.25 24.06 4.05
CA VAL A 8 -21.80 23.91 4.24
C VAL A 8 -21.42 22.58 3.60
N SER A 9 -20.87 22.66 2.40
CA SER A 9 -20.27 21.52 1.70
C SER A 9 -19.13 20.97 2.55
N THR A 10 -19.40 19.88 3.28
CA THR A 10 -18.37 19.10 3.96
C THR A 10 -17.45 18.54 2.87
N LYS A 11 -16.16 18.91 2.93
CA LYS A 11 -15.07 18.50 2.03
C LYS A 11 -14.79 16.99 2.06
N LEU A 12 -15.78 16.14 1.77
CA LEU A 12 -15.66 14.68 1.78
C LEU A 12 -15.82 14.05 0.39
N ASP A 13 -15.73 14.85 -0.68
CA ASP A 13 -15.74 14.39 -2.08
C ASP A 13 -14.64 15.08 -2.92
N ARG A 14 -13.39 15.08 -2.44
CA ARG A 14 -12.26 15.31 -3.36
C ARG A 14 -11.98 14.02 -4.13
N LEU A 15 -12.65 13.88 -5.27
CA LEU A 15 -12.30 12.99 -6.38
C LEU A 15 -10.90 13.35 -6.94
N PRO A 16 -10.25 12.42 -7.67
CA PRO A 16 -8.88 11.96 -7.45
C PRO A 16 -7.87 13.10 -7.49
N GLN A 17 -6.92 13.09 -6.55
CA GLN A 17 -5.76 13.99 -6.43
C GLN A 17 -4.79 13.81 -7.63
N PRO A 18 -5.03 14.49 -8.78
CA PRO A 18 -4.31 14.19 -10.02
C PRO A 18 -2.89 14.76 -9.95
N ARG A 19 -2.73 15.88 -9.23
CA ARG A 19 -1.45 16.56 -9.06
C ARG A 19 -0.48 15.67 -8.29
N GLU A 20 -0.91 15.10 -7.19
CA GLU A 20 -0.10 14.25 -6.32
C GLU A 20 0.35 12.99 -7.07
N GLU A 21 -0.57 12.32 -7.78
CA GLU A 21 -0.21 11.16 -8.61
C GLU A 21 0.77 11.54 -9.73
N ILE A 22 0.58 12.68 -10.41
CA ILE A 22 1.51 13.14 -11.46
C ILE A 22 2.91 13.35 -10.89
N ILE A 23 3.01 14.02 -9.73
CA ILE A 23 4.30 14.27 -9.06
C ILE A 23 4.96 12.94 -8.67
N ILE A 24 4.23 12.05 -8.00
CA ILE A 24 4.74 10.76 -7.54
C ILE A 24 5.21 9.93 -8.74
N LYS A 25 4.38 9.81 -9.79
CA LYS A 25 4.73 9.08 -11.01
C LYS A 25 6.00 9.62 -11.67
N ASN A 26 6.16 10.95 -11.77
CA ASN A 26 7.36 11.54 -12.35
C ASN A 26 8.61 11.21 -11.52
N LEU A 27 8.51 11.27 -10.19
CA LEU A 27 9.62 10.89 -9.31
C LEU A 27 9.94 9.39 -9.39
N GLU A 28 8.94 8.52 -9.53
CA GLU A 28 9.13 7.08 -9.76
C GLU A 28 9.91 6.81 -11.06
N THR A 29 9.63 7.54 -12.14
CA THR A 29 10.37 7.37 -13.40
C THR A 29 11.84 7.77 -13.30
N ASN A 30 12.18 8.63 -12.34
CA ASN A 30 13.55 9.04 -12.05
C ASN A 30 14.30 8.07 -11.12
N LEU A 31 13.61 7.12 -10.50
CA LEU A 31 14.26 6.08 -9.71
C LEU A 31 15.06 5.15 -10.62
N PRO A 32 16.26 4.70 -10.18
CA PRO A 32 17.12 3.88 -11.02
C PRO A 32 16.49 2.51 -11.37
N PHE A 33 15.58 1.99 -10.52
CA PHE A 33 14.75 0.81 -10.82
C PHE A 33 14.05 0.90 -12.17
N SER A 34 13.46 2.06 -12.47
CA SER A 34 12.68 2.31 -13.69
C SER A 34 13.51 2.21 -14.96
N ASN A 35 14.85 2.23 -14.84
CA ASN A 35 15.77 2.20 -15.98
C ASN A 35 16.47 0.86 -16.19
N LYS A 36 16.30 -0.12 -15.29
CA LYS A 36 16.89 -1.46 -15.41
C LYS A 36 15.86 -2.52 -15.76
N SER A 37 16.32 -3.60 -16.37
CA SER A 37 15.47 -4.76 -16.63
C SER A 37 15.10 -5.43 -15.31
N LEU A 38 13.90 -5.99 -15.22
CA LEU A 38 13.48 -6.71 -14.02
C LEU A 38 14.43 -7.87 -13.68
N SER A 39 14.89 -8.61 -14.69
CA SER A 39 15.77 -9.76 -14.48
C SER A 39 17.12 -9.35 -13.88
N ASP A 40 17.73 -8.25 -14.34
CA ASP A 40 19.00 -7.76 -13.78
C ASP A 40 18.85 -7.38 -12.30
N LEU A 41 17.74 -6.71 -11.97
CA LEU A 41 17.42 -6.33 -10.59
C LEU A 41 17.26 -7.55 -9.69
N MET A 42 16.50 -8.55 -10.15
CA MET A 42 16.28 -9.79 -9.39
C MET A 42 17.59 -10.54 -9.15
N ASN A 43 18.38 -10.72 -10.21
CA ASN A 43 19.61 -11.47 -10.14
C ASN A 43 20.60 -10.81 -9.18
N SER A 44 20.75 -9.48 -9.26
CA SER A 44 21.69 -8.77 -8.40
C SER A 44 21.30 -8.86 -6.93
N PHE A 45 20.04 -8.60 -6.56
CA PHE A 45 19.64 -8.67 -5.15
C PHE A 45 19.68 -10.08 -4.58
N LYS A 46 19.27 -11.10 -5.35
CA LYS A 46 19.29 -12.49 -4.89
C LYS A 46 20.71 -13.03 -4.75
N LEU A 47 21.57 -12.76 -5.72
CA LEU A 47 22.95 -13.29 -5.76
C LEU A 47 23.78 -12.84 -4.56
N ASN A 48 23.56 -11.60 -4.09
CA ASN A 48 24.31 -11.05 -2.97
C ASN A 48 23.65 -11.28 -1.61
N SER A 49 22.49 -11.94 -1.57
CA SER A 49 21.73 -12.13 -0.33
C SER A 49 22.08 -13.41 0.42
N PHE A 50 21.94 -13.35 1.74
CA PHE A 50 22.00 -14.52 2.60
C PHE A 50 20.68 -14.64 3.36
N ASN A 51 20.03 -15.81 3.30
CA ASN A 51 18.73 -16.05 3.94
C ASN A 51 17.65 -15.00 3.60
N ASP A 52 17.52 -14.63 2.32
CA ASP A 52 16.53 -13.65 1.81
C ASP A 52 16.64 -12.23 2.40
N VAL A 53 17.78 -11.90 3.02
CA VAL A 53 18.06 -10.57 3.53
C VAL A 53 19.41 -10.07 3.00
N LEU A 54 19.52 -8.75 2.88
CA LEU A 54 20.76 -8.05 2.58
C LEU A 54 21.15 -7.18 3.77
N THR A 55 22.37 -7.35 4.25
CA THR A 55 23.07 -6.35 5.06
C THR A 55 23.45 -5.15 4.20
N TYR A 56 23.87 -4.04 4.81
CA TYR A 56 24.29 -2.85 4.07
C TYR A 56 25.46 -3.12 3.10
N THR A 57 26.42 -3.97 3.50
CA THR A 57 27.57 -4.34 2.66
C THR A 57 27.15 -5.18 1.45
N GLU A 58 26.28 -6.18 1.64
CA GLU A 58 25.71 -7.00 0.56
C GLU A 58 24.82 -6.19 -0.39
N PHE A 59 24.05 -5.25 0.16
CA PHE A 59 23.26 -4.32 -0.63
C PHE A 59 24.16 -3.41 -1.48
N THR A 60 25.25 -2.88 -0.92
CA THR A 60 26.22 -2.07 -1.66
C THR A 60 26.83 -2.85 -2.82
N LYS A 61 27.20 -4.12 -2.64
CA LYS A 61 27.67 -5.01 -3.73
C LYS A 61 26.62 -5.20 -4.82
N SER A 62 25.35 -5.33 -4.44
CA SER A 62 24.25 -5.40 -5.42
C SER A 62 24.19 -4.13 -6.26
N LEU A 63 24.37 -2.97 -5.62
CA LEU A 63 24.36 -1.69 -6.33
C LEU A 63 25.57 -1.48 -7.21
N GLU A 64 26.75 -1.99 -6.82
CA GLU A 64 27.94 -2.03 -7.68
C GLU A 64 27.66 -2.79 -8.98
N GLN A 65 27.05 -3.98 -8.88
CA GLN A 65 26.67 -4.78 -10.05
C GLN A 65 25.65 -4.05 -10.94
N LEU A 66 24.73 -3.28 -10.35
CA LEU A 66 23.76 -2.49 -11.08
C LEU A 66 24.33 -1.16 -11.62
N SER A 67 25.57 -0.82 -11.27
CA SER A 67 26.23 0.46 -11.54
C SER A 67 25.50 1.65 -10.91
N TRP A 68 25.02 1.47 -9.68
CA TRP A 68 24.20 2.44 -8.93
C TRP A 68 24.91 3.06 -7.71
N VAL A 69 26.20 2.83 -7.54
CA VAL A 69 26.99 3.34 -6.40
C VAL A 69 26.86 4.86 -6.23
N SER A 70 26.87 5.59 -7.34
CA SER A 70 26.73 7.05 -7.37
C SER A 70 25.41 7.53 -6.79
N TYR A 71 24.36 6.73 -6.85
CA TYR A 71 23.09 7.08 -6.24
C TYR A 71 23.24 7.13 -4.73
N ILE A 72 23.85 6.13 -4.08
CA ILE A 72 23.98 6.09 -2.61
C ILE A 72 24.93 7.14 -2.04
N GLN A 73 25.95 7.54 -2.80
CA GLN A 73 26.90 8.55 -2.33
C GLN A 73 26.25 9.93 -2.16
N ASN A 74 25.12 10.19 -2.84
CA ASN A 74 24.36 11.41 -2.66
C ASN A 74 23.37 11.28 -1.50
N LYS A 75 23.62 12.02 -0.40
CA LYS A 75 22.76 12.03 0.81
C LYS A 75 21.30 12.42 0.56
N ASN A 76 21.00 13.07 -0.57
CA ASN A 76 19.65 13.48 -0.94
C ASN A 76 19.02 12.58 -2.03
N ASN A 77 19.50 11.34 -2.18
CA ASN A 77 18.96 10.45 -3.19
C ASN A 77 17.59 9.85 -2.79
N SER A 78 16.62 9.85 -3.70
CA SER A 78 15.34 9.18 -3.47
C SER A 78 15.50 7.67 -3.23
N LEU A 79 16.55 7.05 -3.80
CA LEU A 79 16.84 5.63 -3.62
C LEU A 79 17.16 5.30 -2.14
N GLY A 80 18.13 5.97 -1.52
CA GLY A 80 18.53 5.68 -0.15
C GLY A 80 17.38 5.84 0.83
N LYS A 81 16.48 6.80 0.58
CA LYS A 81 15.28 7.00 1.37
C LYS A 81 14.26 5.87 1.21
N VAL A 82 13.94 5.46 -0.02
CA VAL A 82 13.10 4.27 -0.26
C VAL A 82 13.68 3.03 0.42
N ILE A 83 15.00 2.86 0.36
CA ILE A 83 15.69 1.75 1.03
C ILE A 83 15.56 1.85 2.55
N SER A 84 15.70 3.05 3.13
CA SER A 84 15.53 3.24 4.57
C SER A 84 14.12 2.87 5.06
N LEU A 85 13.07 3.14 4.25
CA LEU A 85 11.68 2.80 4.57
C LEU A 85 11.40 1.29 4.57
N ILE A 86 12.19 0.50 3.85
CA ILE A 86 12.04 -0.96 3.79
C ILE A 86 13.07 -1.71 4.65
N THR A 87 14.08 -1.00 5.17
CA THR A 87 15.11 -1.57 6.04
C THR A 87 14.54 -1.82 7.43
N ARG A 88 14.83 -2.98 8.01
CA ARG A 88 14.45 -3.35 9.37
C ARG A 88 15.62 -3.96 10.10
N ASN A 89 15.91 -3.51 11.30
CA ASN A 89 17.02 -4.01 12.11
C ASN A 89 18.34 -4.04 11.31
N ASN A 90 18.61 -2.98 10.53
CA ASN A 90 19.76 -2.85 9.62
C ASN A 90 19.85 -3.92 8.51
N LYS A 91 18.75 -4.59 8.19
CA LYS A 91 18.64 -5.59 7.12
C LYS A 91 17.55 -5.20 6.12
N ILE A 92 17.81 -5.45 4.85
CA ILE A 92 16.89 -5.15 3.76
C ILE A 92 16.28 -6.47 3.27
N PRO A 93 14.96 -6.68 3.41
CA PRO A 93 14.31 -7.89 2.91
C PRO A 93 14.39 -7.96 1.37
N VAL A 94 14.99 -9.02 0.83
CA VAL A 94 15.15 -9.22 -0.61
C VAL A 94 13.80 -9.29 -1.31
N ILE A 95 12.80 -9.94 -0.68
CA ILE A 95 11.47 -10.05 -1.24
C ILE A 95 10.81 -8.68 -1.48
N THR A 96 11.05 -7.71 -0.59
CA THR A 96 10.51 -6.36 -0.73
C THR A 96 11.21 -5.59 -1.85
N LEU A 97 12.53 -5.75 -2.01
CA LEU A 97 13.25 -5.23 -3.19
C LEU A 97 12.78 -5.89 -4.48
N CYS A 98 12.44 -7.18 -4.42
CA CYS A 98 11.93 -7.91 -5.56
C CYS A 98 10.58 -7.34 -6.01
N PHE A 99 9.66 -7.12 -5.07
CA PHE A 99 8.38 -6.49 -5.35
C PHE A 99 8.53 -5.05 -5.85
N LEU A 100 9.45 -4.28 -5.27
CA LEU A 100 9.75 -2.93 -5.75
C LEU A 100 10.22 -2.94 -7.22
N SER A 101 11.06 -3.90 -7.59
CA SER A 101 11.53 -4.05 -8.97
C SER A 101 10.42 -4.56 -9.90
N ILE A 102 9.52 -5.43 -9.45
CA ILE A 102 8.34 -5.82 -10.24
C ILE A 102 7.50 -4.57 -10.55
N LEU A 103 7.29 -3.71 -9.55
CA LEU A 103 6.45 -2.52 -9.70
C LEU A 103 7.08 -1.44 -10.59
N LEU A 104 8.40 -1.26 -10.55
CA LEU A 104 9.09 -0.16 -11.23
C LEU A 104 9.94 -0.58 -12.43
N GLY A 105 10.52 -1.77 -12.41
CA GLY A 105 11.46 -2.28 -13.41
C GLY A 105 10.85 -2.51 -14.79
N LYS A 106 11.70 -2.49 -15.81
CA LYS A 106 11.34 -2.72 -17.22
C LYS A 106 11.16 -4.21 -17.48
N ALA A 107 9.94 -4.61 -17.82
CA ALA A 107 9.57 -5.95 -18.28
C ALA A 107 8.16 -5.92 -18.90
N THR A 108 7.87 -6.90 -19.76
CA THR A 108 6.49 -7.15 -20.22
C THR A 108 5.62 -7.64 -19.06
N LEU A 109 4.30 -7.50 -19.20
CA LEU A 109 3.36 -7.96 -18.18
C LEU A 109 3.53 -9.45 -17.89
N GLU A 110 3.70 -10.26 -18.94
CA GLU A 110 3.91 -11.70 -18.86
C GLU A 110 5.17 -12.03 -18.06
N ASN A 111 6.29 -11.37 -18.38
CA ASN A 111 7.54 -11.60 -17.65
C ASN A 111 7.43 -11.18 -16.18
N LYS A 112 6.73 -10.06 -15.89
CA LYS A 112 6.44 -9.67 -14.49
C LYS A 112 5.61 -10.71 -13.76
N ALA A 113 4.59 -11.26 -14.43
CA ALA A 113 3.73 -12.30 -13.86
C ALA A 113 4.49 -13.61 -13.61
N GLU A 114 5.34 -14.04 -14.54
CA GLU A 114 6.19 -15.23 -14.39
C GLU A 114 7.17 -15.06 -13.23
N ILE A 115 7.88 -13.94 -13.17
CA ILE A 115 8.84 -13.65 -12.09
C ILE A 115 8.12 -13.56 -10.74
N LEU A 116 6.95 -12.91 -10.69
CA LEU A 116 6.13 -12.87 -9.48
C LEU A 116 5.72 -14.27 -9.05
N PHE A 117 5.29 -15.13 -9.98
CA PHE A 117 4.92 -16.51 -9.66
C PHE A 117 6.09 -17.25 -9.01
N THR A 118 7.27 -17.22 -9.64
CA THR A 118 8.48 -17.88 -9.14
C THR A 118 8.95 -17.32 -7.80
N LEU A 119 8.72 -16.03 -7.53
CA LEU A 119 9.02 -15.43 -6.23
C LEU A 119 8.10 -15.92 -5.11
N ILE A 120 6.85 -16.23 -5.44
CA ILE A 120 5.85 -16.72 -4.49
C ILE A 120 6.02 -18.21 -4.26
N ASP A 121 6.21 -18.99 -5.33
CA ASP A 121 6.36 -20.43 -5.32
C ASP A 121 7.81 -20.86 -5.02
N ARG A 122 8.32 -20.45 -3.86
CA ARG A 122 9.71 -20.71 -3.44
C ARG A 122 10.05 -22.20 -3.31
N GLU A 123 9.05 -23.00 -2.94
CA GLU A 123 9.17 -24.45 -2.80
C GLU A 123 8.93 -25.20 -4.12
N THR A 124 8.77 -24.47 -5.24
CA THR A 124 8.56 -25.05 -6.58
C THR A 124 7.39 -26.05 -6.63
N LYS A 125 6.32 -25.77 -5.89
CA LYS A 125 5.09 -26.58 -5.84
C LYS A 125 4.30 -26.51 -7.15
N GLY A 126 4.64 -25.59 -8.04
CA GLY A 126 3.95 -25.30 -9.30
C GLY A 126 2.60 -24.63 -9.12
N THR A 127 2.22 -24.27 -7.88
CA THR A 127 0.91 -23.73 -7.52
C THR A 127 1.02 -22.65 -6.44
N ILE A 128 0.13 -21.66 -6.49
CA ILE A 128 0.02 -20.59 -5.49
C ILE A 128 -1.35 -20.65 -4.82
N LYS A 129 -1.36 -20.75 -3.49
CA LYS A 129 -2.58 -20.68 -2.68
C LYS A 129 -3.13 -19.25 -2.60
N ALA A 130 -4.45 -19.13 -2.49
CA ALA A 130 -5.17 -17.86 -2.43
C ALA A 130 -4.70 -16.95 -1.29
N GLN A 131 -4.46 -17.53 -0.11
CA GLN A 131 -3.96 -16.79 1.04
C GLN A 131 -2.58 -16.19 0.77
N VAL A 132 -1.65 -16.97 0.21
CA VAL A 132 -0.31 -16.51 -0.14
C VAL A 132 -0.39 -15.38 -1.17
N PHE A 133 -1.21 -15.54 -2.21
CA PHE A 133 -1.38 -14.48 -3.20
C PHE A 133 -2.01 -13.21 -2.60
N LYS A 134 -2.94 -13.35 -1.65
CA LYS A 134 -3.50 -12.22 -0.90
C LYS A 134 -2.41 -11.45 -0.11
N TYR A 135 -1.48 -12.15 0.53
CA TYR A 135 -0.35 -11.51 1.22
C TYR A 135 0.53 -10.73 0.24
N VAL A 136 0.81 -11.31 -0.92
CA VAL A 136 1.63 -10.68 -1.95
C VAL A 136 0.96 -9.43 -2.51
N LEU A 137 -0.35 -9.48 -2.80
CA LEU A 137 -1.11 -8.30 -3.22
C LEU A 137 -1.09 -7.20 -2.17
N ASN A 138 -1.21 -7.56 -0.88
CA ASN A 138 -1.05 -6.57 0.20
C ASN A 138 0.33 -5.92 0.17
N ALA A 139 1.41 -6.69 0.02
CA ALA A 139 2.76 -6.15 -0.02
C ALA A 139 2.97 -5.22 -1.23
N LEU A 140 2.56 -5.64 -2.43
CA LEU A 140 2.64 -4.82 -3.64
C LEU A 140 1.86 -3.50 -3.49
N ILE A 141 0.65 -3.56 -2.92
CA ILE A 141 -0.16 -2.36 -2.71
C ILE A 141 0.47 -1.45 -1.65
N MET A 142 0.98 -1.99 -0.53
CA MET A 142 1.67 -1.16 0.49
C MET A 142 2.89 -0.46 -0.09
N ILE A 143 3.70 -1.13 -0.90
CA ILE A 143 4.83 -0.49 -1.58
C ILE A 143 4.34 0.66 -2.48
N SER A 144 3.29 0.39 -3.26
CA SER A 144 2.71 1.36 -4.19
C SER A 144 2.11 2.60 -3.51
N ILE A 145 1.40 2.43 -2.38
CA ILE A 145 0.60 3.52 -1.78
C ILE A 145 1.23 4.13 -0.52
N GLU A 146 2.17 3.46 0.14
CA GLU A 146 2.74 3.93 1.40
C GLU A 146 4.22 4.26 1.28
N ILE A 147 5.00 3.42 0.58
CA ILE A 147 6.45 3.58 0.48
C ILE A 147 6.80 4.56 -0.63
N LEU A 148 6.32 4.30 -1.86
CA LEU A 148 6.69 5.11 -3.01
C LEU A 148 6.24 6.58 -2.91
N PRO A 149 5.04 6.92 -2.41
CA PRO A 149 4.64 8.32 -2.28
C PRO A 149 5.55 9.16 -1.36
N GLN A 150 6.26 8.54 -0.41
CA GLN A 150 7.19 9.27 0.47
C GLN A 150 8.30 9.97 -0.30
N ILE A 151 8.67 9.48 -1.49
CA ILE A 151 9.68 10.15 -2.32
C ILE A 151 9.28 11.58 -2.66
N ALA A 152 7.98 11.88 -2.78
CA ALA A 152 7.51 13.23 -3.09
C ALA A 152 7.58 14.18 -1.89
N TYR A 153 7.33 13.68 -0.67
CA TYR A 153 7.62 14.42 0.55
C TYR A 153 9.12 14.67 0.70
N ASP A 154 9.91 13.64 0.44
CA ASP A 154 11.35 13.66 0.56
C ASP A 154 12.08 14.60 -0.41
N ASN A 155 11.50 14.81 -1.59
CA ASN A 155 11.96 15.77 -2.59
C ASN A 155 11.29 17.14 -2.40
N GLN A 156 10.59 17.37 -1.29
CA GLN A 156 9.88 18.62 -0.97
C GLN A 156 8.88 19.04 -2.07
N CYS A 157 8.41 18.09 -2.87
CA CYS A 157 7.44 18.34 -3.94
C CYS A 157 6.01 18.36 -3.40
N LEU A 158 5.77 17.65 -2.29
CA LEU A 158 4.52 17.58 -1.56
C LEU A 158 4.79 17.74 -0.06
N THR A 159 3.81 18.28 0.65
CA THR A 159 3.82 18.35 2.11
C THR A 159 3.49 16.97 2.71
N PHE A 160 3.85 16.78 3.98
CA PHE A 160 3.51 15.57 4.71
C PHE A 160 2.00 15.32 4.76
N THR A 161 1.20 16.38 4.97
CA THR A 161 -0.27 16.30 4.99
C THR A 161 -0.84 15.88 3.63
N GLU A 162 -0.33 16.42 2.52
CA GLU A 162 -0.74 15.99 1.17
C GLU A 162 -0.49 14.49 0.97
N ILE A 163 0.69 13.97 1.38
CA ILE A 163 1.00 12.53 1.29
C ILE A 163 0.13 11.68 2.20
N GLN A 164 -0.15 12.14 3.42
CA GLN A 164 -1.01 11.41 4.35
C GLN A 164 -2.44 11.30 3.84
N ASP A 165 -3.03 12.41 3.37
CA ASP A 165 -4.38 12.45 2.82
C ASP A 165 -4.49 11.55 1.58
N TYR A 166 -3.51 11.64 0.68
CA TYR A 166 -3.39 10.80 -0.51
C TYR A 166 -3.35 9.30 -0.15
N THR A 167 -2.46 8.93 0.76
CA THR A 167 -2.25 7.54 1.18
C THR A 167 -3.48 7.00 1.91
N LEU A 168 -4.08 7.79 2.79
CA LEU A 168 -5.27 7.42 3.55
C LEU A 168 -6.45 7.15 2.63
N TRP A 169 -6.64 7.98 1.60
CA TRP A 169 -7.69 7.80 0.61
C TRP A 169 -7.53 6.48 -0.15
N LEU A 170 -6.32 6.16 -0.62
CA LEU A 170 -6.04 4.91 -1.33
C LEU A 170 -6.20 3.68 -0.42
N LYS A 171 -5.76 3.76 0.83
CA LYS A 171 -5.87 2.68 1.83
C LYS A 171 -7.30 2.20 2.04
N ARG A 172 -8.28 3.12 2.06
CA ARG A 172 -9.71 2.80 2.23
C ARG A 172 -10.25 1.84 1.17
N LYS A 173 -9.63 1.80 -0.01
CA LYS A 173 -10.06 0.99 -1.15
C LYS A 173 -9.23 -0.28 -1.35
N LYS A 174 -8.14 -0.46 -0.60
CA LYS A 174 -7.19 -1.58 -0.71
C LYS A 174 -7.88 -2.94 -0.69
N ASN A 175 -8.72 -3.20 0.31
CA ASN A 175 -9.32 -4.52 0.51
C ASN A 175 -10.30 -4.88 -0.63
N GLY A 176 -11.01 -3.89 -1.17
CA GLY A 176 -11.89 -4.07 -2.33
C GLY A 176 -11.12 -4.49 -3.58
N LEU A 177 -10.01 -3.80 -3.87
CA LEU A 177 -9.15 -4.13 -5.00
C LEU A 177 -8.54 -5.54 -4.86
N ILE A 178 -8.02 -5.88 -3.68
CA ILE A 178 -7.45 -7.22 -3.42
C ILE A 178 -8.48 -8.31 -3.68
N LYS A 179 -9.70 -8.16 -3.15
CA LYS A 179 -10.78 -9.14 -3.35
C LYS A 179 -11.10 -9.33 -4.84
N LYS A 180 -11.16 -8.24 -5.61
CA LYS A 180 -11.44 -8.27 -7.04
C LYS A 180 -10.33 -8.96 -7.83
N ILE A 181 -9.06 -8.60 -7.58
CA ILE A 181 -7.91 -9.24 -8.25
C ILE A 181 -7.87 -10.73 -7.93
N LEU A 182 -7.99 -11.11 -6.64
CA LEU A 182 -8.02 -12.52 -6.23
C LEU A 182 -9.11 -13.30 -6.96
N THR A 183 -10.34 -12.78 -6.97
CA THR A 183 -11.48 -13.43 -7.61
C THR A 183 -11.23 -13.64 -9.10
N LYS A 184 -10.68 -12.62 -9.79
CA LYS A 184 -10.44 -12.66 -11.24
C LYS A 184 -9.28 -13.56 -11.64
N VAL A 185 -8.20 -13.56 -10.87
CA VAL A 185 -7.01 -14.39 -11.15
C VAL A 185 -7.29 -15.85 -10.80
N LEU A 186 -7.85 -16.12 -9.62
CA LEU A 186 -8.07 -17.49 -9.12
C LEU A 186 -9.33 -18.16 -9.69
N ASP A 187 -10.26 -17.39 -10.27
CA ASP A 187 -11.50 -17.92 -10.87
C ASP A 187 -12.33 -18.76 -9.89
N GLY A 188 -12.43 -18.29 -8.64
CA GLY A 188 -13.13 -19.00 -7.56
C GLY A 188 -12.38 -20.20 -6.96
N LYS A 189 -11.14 -20.48 -7.38
CA LYS A 189 -10.32 -21.56 -6.83
C LYS A 189 -9.49 -21.10 -5.63
N ASN A 190 -9.10 -22.06 -4.79
CA ASN A 190 -8.21 -21.81 -3.66
C ASN A 190 -6.72 -21.78 -4.04
N GLU A 191 -6.37 -22.18 -5.26
CA GLU A 191 -5.02 -22.16 -5.76
C GLU A 191 -4.96 -22.03 -7.30
N ILE A 192 -3.79 -21.66 -7.82
CA ILE A 192 -3.56 -21.49 -9.25
C ILE A 192 -2.18 -21.98 -9.68
N ALA A 193 -2.15 -22.73 -10.77
CA ALA A 193 -0.91 -23.20 -11.41
C ALA A 193 -0.27 -22.10 -12.27
N GLN A 194 1.06 -22.18 -12.47
CA GLN A 194 1.85 -21.16 -13.18
C GLN A 194 1.31 -20.80 -14.56
N ASN A 195 1.08 -21.79 -15.42
CA ASN A 195 0.58 -21.58 -16.78
C ASN A 195 -0.78 -20.87 -16.83
N ARG A 196 -1.64 -21.13 -15.83
CA ARG A 196 -2.93 -20.46 -15.69
C ARG A 196 -2.78 -19.06 -15.10
N PHE A 197 -1.85 -18.87 -14.16
CA PHE A 197 -1.61 -17.57 -13.52
C PHE A 197 -1.23 -16.50 -14.54
N VAL A 198 -0.20 -16.77 -15.35
CA VAL A 198 0.28 -15.83 -16.36
C VAL A 198 -0.81 -15.55 -17.40
N LYS A 199 -1.48 -16.60 -17.89
CA LYS A 199 -2.60 -16.46 -18.84
C LYS A 199 -3.72 -15.61 -18.26
N ARG A 200 -4.11 -15.83 -16.99
CA ARG A 200 -5.18 -15.09 -16.33
C ARG A 200 -4.83 -13.61 -16.20
N ILE A 201 -3.61 -13.30 -15.76
CA ILE A 201 -3.13 -11.91 -15.65
C ILE A 201 -3.17 -11.19 -17.00
N LYS A 202 -2.80 -11.87 -18.09
CA LYS A 202 -2.87 -11.32 -19.43
C LYS A 202 -4.31 -11.04 -19.90
N THR A 203 -5.26 -11.88 -19.52
CA THR A 203 -6.66 -11.77 -19.99
C THR A 203 -7.54 -10.84 -19.17
N ILE A 204 -7.10 -10.40 -17.98
CA ILE A 204 -7.90 -9.52 -17.11
C ILE A 204 -7.67 -8.05 -17.47
N GLU A 205 -8.13 -7.62 -18.65
CA GLU A 205 -7.90 -6.26 -19.20
C GLU A 205 -8.04 -5.14 -18.15
N LYS A 206 -9.12 -5.18 -17.35
CA LYS A 206 -9.38 -4.17 -16.32
C LYS A 206 -8.30 -4.11 -15.23
N TYR A 207 -7.66 -5.22 -14.89
CA TYR A 207 -6.74 -5.30 -13.74
C TYR A 207 -5.29 -5.56 -14.14
N GLN A 208 -4.97 -5.71 -15.44
CA GLN A 208 -3.64 -6.06 -15.94
C GLN A 208 -2.51 -5.17 -15.40
N HIS A 209 -2.81 -3.93 -15.02
CA HIS A 209 -1.85 -2.95 -14.54
C HIS A 209 -1.46 -3.09 -13.06
N PHE A 210 -2.00 -4.07 -12.32
CA PHE A 210 -1.68 -4.26 -10.90
C PHE A 210 -0.22 -4.67 -10.62
N LEU A 211 0.56 -5.01 -11.66
CA LEU A 211 2.01 -5.26 -11.59
C LEU A 211 2.86 -4.01 -11.88
N SER A 212 2.29 -2.83 -11.63
CA SER A 212 2.99 -1.54 -11.67
C SER A 212 2.55 -0.66 -10.51
N ALA A 213 3.46 0.15 -9.98
CA ALA A 213 3.14 1.06 -8.86
C ALA A 213 2.00 2.02 -9.22
N THR A 214 2.15 2.76 -10.33
CA THR A 214 1.12 3.66 -10.86
C THR A 214 -0.18 2.92 -11.18
N GLY A 215 -0.10 1.73 -11.81
CA GLY A 215 -1.29 0.97 -12.19
C GLY A 215 -2.12 0.53 -10.99
N ILE A 216 -1.49 0.10 -9.89
CA ILE A 216 -2.20 -0.18 -8.63
C ILE A 216 -2.99 1.05 -8.16
N ARG A 217 -2.37 2.23 -8.16
CA ARG A 217 -3.01 3.47 -7.68
C ARG A 217 -4.15 3.89 -8.58
N MET A 218 -3.98 3.78 -9.91
CA MET A 218 -5.05 4.01 -10.88
C MET A 218 -6.25 3.07 -10.66
N LEU A 219 -6.00 1.79 -10.36
CA LEU A 219 -7.07 0.86 -10.03
C LEU A 219 -7.78 1.28 -8.74
N LEU A 220 -7.04 1.65 -7.69
CA LEU A 220 -7.63 2.17 -6.45
C LEU A 220 -8.41 3.47 -6.69
N PHE A 221 -7.98 4.34 -7.59
CA PHE A 221 -8.74 5.54 -7.95
C PHE A 221 -10.11 5.18 -8.54
N ALA A 222 -10.15 4.15 -9.39
CA ALA A 222 -11.36 3.64 -10.03
C ALA A 222 -12.22 2.73 -9.12
N GLU A 223 -11.73 2.31 -7.96
CA GLU A 223 -12.48 1.49 -7.02
C GLU A 223 -13.56 2.31 -6.30
N GLU A 224 -14.78 1.81 -6.25
CA GLU A 224 -15.82 2.37 -5.38
C GLU A 224 -15.50 2.05 -3.91
N ILE A 225 -15.79 2.98 -3.02
CA ILE A 225 -15.70 2.71 -1.58
C ILE A 225 -16.79 1.68 -1.24
N PRO A 226 -16.47 0.57 -0.57
CA PRO A 226 -17.47 -0.40 -0.15
C PRO A 226 -18.56 0.31 0.66
N ARG A 227 -19.83 0.16 0.26
CA ARG A 227 -20.97 0.79 0.94
C ARG A 227 -21.24 0.18 2.34
N ASP A 228 -20.57 -0.93 2.67
CA ASP A 228 -20.80 -1.71 3.89
C ASP A 228 -19.86 -1.37 5.06
N ILE A 229 -19.47 -0.11 5.23
CA ILE A 229 -19.10 0.38 6.56
C ILE A 229 -20.38 0.99 7.15
N GLY A 230 -21.28 0.09 7.56
CA GLY A 230 -22.51 0.42 8.28
C GLY A 230 -22.20 0.96 9.67
N GLY A 231 -21.71 2.20 9.72
CA GLY A 231 -21.67 3.05 10.90
C GLY A 231 -22.22 4.39 10.48
N MET A 232 -23.54 4.55 10.52
CA MET A 232 -24.18 5.83 10.26
C MET A 232 -23.72 6.84 11.33
N SER A 233 -22.76 7.71 10.98
CA SER A 233 -22.62 8.98 11.69
C SER A 233 -23.83 9.85 11.34
N LYS A 234 -24.95 9.63 12.03
CA LYS A 234 -26.06 10.59 12.06
C LYS A 234 -25.62 11.74 12.96
N VAL A 235 -25.23 12.86 12.35
CA VAL A 235 -25.16 14.14 13.07
C VAL A 235 -26.60 14.56 13.37
N VAL A 236 -27.04 14.34 14.61
CA VAL A 236 -28.32 14.86 15.10
C VAL A 236 -28.09 16.30 15.54
N VAL A 237 -28.54 17.26 14.72
CA VAL A 237 -28.61 18.66 15.14
C VAL A 237 -29.80 18.81 16.10
N MET A 238 -29.55 18.74 17.40
CA MET A 238 -30.55 19.10 18.40
C MET A 238 -30.69 20.62 18.45
N ARG A 239 -31.75 21.15 17.84
CA ARG A 239 -32.20 22.53 18.11
C ARG A 239 -32.80 22.57 19.51
N LYS A 240 -32.06 23.13 20.46
CA LYS A 240 -32.59 23.50 21.77
C LYS A 240 -33.70 24.54 21.55
N ARG A 241 -34.97 24.15 21.70
CA ARG A 241 -36.07 25.09 21.86
C ARG A 241 -35.93 25.69 23.26
N ASN A 242 -35.40 26.90 23.35
CA ASN A 242 -35.54 27.69 24.56
C ASN A 242 -36.98 28.19 24.60
N ASN A 243 -37.77 27.61 25.49
CA ASN A 243 -38.94 28.29 26.03
C ASN A 243 -38.47 29.21 27.15
N GLU A 244 -39.18 30.34 27.24
CA GLU A 244 -39.27 31.28 28.36
C GLU A 244 -38.29 32.47 28.40
N GLU A 245 -38.86 33.60 27.99
CA GLU A 245 -39.07 34.81 28.79
C GLU A 245 -37.88 35.55 29.45
N MET A 246 -37.75 36.79 28.95
CA MET A 246 -37.46 38.02 29.68
C MET A 246 -36.06 38.29 30.27
N PHE A 247 -35.54 39.45 29.82
CA PHE A 247 -34.47 40.31 30.35
C PHE A 247 -33.01 40.16 29.85
N SER A 248 -32.68 41.15 28.99
CA SER A 248 -31.46 41.96 28.93
C SER A 248 -30.30 41.50 28.01
N PRO A 249 -29.73 42.41 27.19
CA PRO A 249 -28.75 42.07 26.17
C PRO A 249 -27.32 42.35 26.63
N ARG A 250 -26.45 41.35 26.63
CA ARG A 250 -25.00 41.52 26.41
C ARG A 250 -24.33 40.18 26.11
N SER A 251 -23.74 40.12 24.91
CA SER A 251 -22.70 39.18 24.45
C SER A 251 -22.93 37.69 24.67
N SER A 252 -23.47 37.00 23.66
CA SER A 252 -23.36 35.55 23.53
C SER A 252 -22.29 35.20 22.51
N GLU A 253 -21.12 34.79 23.01
CA GLU A 253 -20.17 33.95 22.27
C GLU A 253 -20.84 32.63 21.90
N LEU A 254 -20.71 32.23 20.63
CA LEU A 254 -21.10 30.90 20.17
C LEU A 254 -20.01 29.91 20.60
N GLU A 255 -20.12 29.38 21.81
CA GLU A 255 -19.36 28.19 22.21
C GLU A 255 -19.86 26.99 21.39
N ILE A 256 -19.10 26.60 20.37
CA ILE A 256 -19.25 25.30 19.72
C ILE A 256 -18.59 24.27 20.63
N GLY A 257 -19.35 23.77 21.61
CA GLY A 257 -18.97 22.61 22.39
C GLY A 257 -19.10 21.33 21.57
N LEU A 258 -17.98 20.80 21.08
CA LEU A 258 -17.91 19.43 20.55
C LEU A 258 -17.88 18.45 21.72
N GLN A 259 -19.04 17.97 22.15
CA GLN A 259 -19.14 16.79 23.00
C GLN A 259 -19.27 15.55 22.11
N THR A 260 -18.13 14.92 21.79
CA THR A 260 -18.10 13.55 21.27
C THR A 260 -18.33 12.59 22.43
N GLU A 261 -19.57 12.14 22.62
CA GLU A 261 -19.82 10.94 23.42
C GLU A 261 -19.44 9.71 22.60
N PHE A 262 -18.32 9.09 22.98
CA PHE A 262 -17.94 7.77 22.50
C PHE A 262 -18.81 6.73 23.22
N MET A 263 -19.91 6.29 22.59
CA MET A 263 -20.48 4.99 22.93
C MET A 263 -19.64 3.91 22.25
N ILE A 264 -18.60 3.47 22.96
CA ILE A 264 -17.93 2.20 22.66
C ILE A 264 -18.89 1.11 23.16
N GLU A 265 -19.70 0.56 22.26
CA GLU A 265 -20.23 -0.78 22.46
C GLU A 265 -19.04 -1.74 22.46
N ASN A 266 -18.58 -2.05 23.67
CA ASN A 266 -17.65 -3.12 23.97
C ASN A 266 -18.28 -4.45 23.56
N ASN A 267 -18.14 -4.82 22.29
CA ASN A 267 -18.27 -6.20 21.87
C ASN A 267 -17.56 -6.43 20.53
N ASP A 268 -16.25 -6.19 20.53
CA ASP A 268 -15.34 -7.15 19.95
C ASP A 268 -13.95 -6.97 20.56
N ARG A 269 -13.37 -8.11 20.89
CA ARG A 269 -12.19 -8.25 21.74
C ARG A 269 -11.01 -7.42 21.20
N ARG A 270 -10.37 -6.70 22.13
CA ARG A 270 -8.99 -6.23 22.01
C ARG A 270 -8.12 -7.33 21.39
N VAL A 271 -7.72 -7.11 20.15
CA VAL A 271 -6.38 -7.43 19.69
C VAL A 271 -5.84 -6.13 19.16
N ASP A 272 -5.03 -5.46 19.97
CA ASP A 272 -4.10 -4.45 19.52
C ASP A 272 -3.10 -5.13 18.58
N ASP A 273 -3.52 -5.40 17.34
CA ASP A 273 -2.61 -5.72 16.25
C ASP A 273 -2.07 -4.39 15.71
N ILE A 274 -1.17 -3.79 16.49
CA ILE A 274 0.10 -3.38 15.87
C ILE A 274 0.67 -4.70 15.34
N MET A 275 0.29 -5.08 14.13
CA MET A 275 0.95 -6.15 13.39
C MET A 275 2.35 -5.63 13.11
N GLU A 276 3.22 -5.80 14.10
CA GLU A 276 4.62 -6.06 13.86
C GLU A 276 4.66 -6.99 12.66
N ILE A 277 5.31 -6.55 11.60
CA ILE A 277 5.68 -7.45 10.53
C ILE A 277 6.84 -8.28 11.10
N SER A 278 6.51 -9.11 12.08
CA SER A 278 7.34 -10.18 12.59
C SER A 278 7.32 -11.27 11.53
N THR A 279 8.47 -11.42 10.90
CA THR A 279 8.79 -12.55 10.04
C THR A 279 8.93 -13.86 10.83
N ASP A 280 8.62 -13.89 12.13
CA ASP A 280 8.99 -15.03 12.97
C ASP A 280 7.77 -15.94 13.24
N TYR A 281 6.54 -15.40 13.25
CA TYR A 281 5.36 -16.21 13.57
C TYR A 281 4.81 -17.08 12.44
N ALA A 282 5.15 -16.80 11.18
CA ALA A 282 4.74 -17.65 10.04
C ALA A 282 5.85 -18.58 9.53
N TRP A 283 7.08 -18.46 10.03
CA TRP A 283 8.25 -19.06 9.40
C TRP A 283 9.01 -20.09 10.27
N ASP A 284 8.76 -20.16 11.58
CA ASP A 284 9.44 -21.14 12.46
C ASP A 284 8.70 -22.46 12.71
N ARG A 285 7.40 -22.58 12.39
CA ARG A 285 6.63 -23.83 12.64
C ARG A 285 6.80 -24.93 11.59
N VAL A 286 7.69 -24.78 10.61
CA VAL A 286 7.85 -25.75 9.50
C VAL A 286 9.25 -26.38 9.47
N ARG A 287 10.11 -26.13 10.49
CA ARG A 287 11.51 -26.59 10.49
C ARG A 287 11.88 -27.73 11.44
N ASN A 288 10.99 -28.28 12.27
CA ASN A 288 11.31 -29.45 13.11
C ASN A 288 10.16 -30.46 13.15
N PRO A 289 10.25 -31.58 12.41
CA PRO A 289 9.42 -32.76 12.65
C PRO A 289 9.97 -33.66 13.77
N ASP A 290 11.22 -33.49 14.22
CA ASP A 290 11.92 -34.50 15.01
C ASP A 290 12.30 -34.05 16.44
N GLN A 291 11.37 -33.43 17.17
CA GLN A 291 11.48 -33.29 18.63
C GLN A 291 10.14 -33.57 19.33
N GLU A 292 9.68 -34.82 19.21
CA GLU A 292 8.89 -35.48 20.26
C GLU A 292 9.49 -36.87 20.48
N ASN A 293 10.28 -36.98 21.56
CA ASN A 293 10.54 -38.20 22.32
C ASN A 293 10.46 -37.80 23.80
#